data_AF-G2MTV7-F1
#
_entry.id   AF-G2MTV7-F1
#
_cell.length_a   1.000
_cell.length_b   1.000
_cell.length_c   1.000
_cell.angle_alpha   90.00
_cell.angle_beta   90.00
_cell.angle_gamma   90.00
#
_symmetry.space_group_name_H-M   'P 1'
#
loop_
_entity.id
_entity.type
_entity.pdbx_description
1 polymer ?
#
loop_
_entity_poly.entity_id
_entity_poly.type
_entity_poly.pdbx_seq_one_letter_code
_entity_poly.pdbx_strand_id
1 'polypeptide(L)'
;MKNIKKILSWILIIAIVVLIPIFSYARNLPKFTFGSRLLYSGTYGTDVEELQAMLNKAGFDTGTVDGIFGKMTLNGVLDFQRYKNFVPDGIVGPKTYAALETVSWADPIVYSVKPGDNLYFIAKRHGTNVQNIMDANGLNDGDSLYVGQKILIPHPPVEVPQQLNNATNYQELKNNIQVLISQYPGKYGVYFIDLNTGQTFEINGYDSFIAASTYKVPLNFYLYTLITDGKIDPNMKVQYTQADYEGGAGSIQADPVGSYYTIRELSRRSIEESDNIASNMIMRVVGRDNYIKFMESLGANVIPYNSNVTSPRDMSMYMENLLNYVKAHPDTAGELMYYLKNTIYNDRIS
;
A
#
# COMPACT_ATOMS: atom_id res chain seq x y z
N MET A 1 11.00 -53.53 37.18
CA MET A 1 10.57 -52.15 36.90
C MET A 1 11.65 -51.42 36.06
N LYS A 2 11.96 -51.62 34.78
CA LYS A 2 11.29 -52.10 33.56
C LYS A 2 9.85 -51.59 33.42
N ASN A 3 9.66 -50.66 32.47
CA ASN A 3 8.39 -50.12 31.93
C ASN A 3 7.84 -48.75 32.39
N ILE A 4 8.68 -47.74 32.63
CA ILE A 4 8.21 -46.33 32.58
C ILE A 4 9.10 -45.38 31.75
N LYS A 5 10.34 -45.76 31.40
CA LYS A 5 11.19 -44.96 30.47
C LYS A 5 11.01 -45.27 28.97
N LYS A 6 10.02 -46.08 28.59
CA LYS A 6 9.72 -46.42 27.18
C LYS A 6 8.50 -45.70 26.58
N ILE A 7 7.82 -44.82 27.31
CA ILE A 7 6.62 -44.12 26.82
C ILE A 7 6.91 -42.67 26.39
N LEU A 8 8.04 -42.08 26.78
CA LEU A 8 8.42 -40.72 26.35
C LEU A 8 9.38 -40.67 25.15
N SER A 9 9.76 -41.83 24.59
CA SER A 9 10.69 -41.93 23.46
C SER A 9 10.07 -42.55 22.20
N TRP A 10 8.73 -42.58 22.12
CA TRP A 10 7.95 -43.07 20.97
C TRP A 10 7.09 -41.98 20.30
N ILE A 11 7.21 -40.71 20.72
CA ILE A 11 6.53 -39.57 20.07
C ILE A 11 7.48 -38.82 19.09
N LEU A 12 8.75 -39.21 19.05
CA LEU A 12 9.64 -38.92 17.95
C LEU A 12 9.61 -40.12 16.99
N ILE A 13 9.28 -39.89 15.71
CA ILE A 13 9.38 -40.83 14.57
C ILE A 13 8.12 -41.70 14.32
N ILE A 14 7.01 -41.03 13.98
CA ILE A 14 6.17 -41.44 12.83
C ILE A 14 5.96 -40.19 11.98
N ALA A 15 6.38 -40.30 10.73
CA ALA A 15 6.36 -39.26 9.72
C ALA A 15 4.94 -38.88 9.32
N ILE A 16 4.67 -37.58 9.35
CA ILE A 16 4.03 -36.87 8.24
C ILE A 16 4.93 -35.64 8.07
N VAL A 17 5.98 -35.71 7.26
CA VAL A 17 5.97 -35.12 5.91
C VAL A 17 4.57 -34.66 5.53
N VAL A 18 4.10 -33.58 6.17
CA VAL A 18 3.16 -32.72 5.50
C VAL A 18 4.08 -31.93 4.59
N LEU A 19 4.27 -32.47 3.38
CA LEU A 19 4.17 -31.64 2.20
C LEU A 19 2.97 -30.75 2.46
N ILE A 20 3.20 -29.56 3.02
CA ILE A 20 2.27 -28.48 2.79
C ILE A 20 2.39 -28.35 1.29
N PRO A 21 1.36 -28.73 0.51
CA PRO A 21 1.43 -28.42 -0.89
C PRO A 21 1.69 -26.92 -0.93
N ILE A 22 2.74 -26.55 -1.67
CA ILE A 22 2.92 -25.19 -2.16
C ILE A 22 1.75 -24.94 -3.13
N PHE A 23 0.52 -24.95 -2.62
CA PHE A 23 -0.43 -23.94 -2.97
C PHE A 23 0.18 -22.71 -2.28
N SER A 24 0.85 -21.80 -2.99
CA SER A 24 0.11 -20.84 -3.80
C SER A 24 -1.30 -20.68 -3.23
N TYR A 25 -1.38 -20.26 -1.96
CA TYR A 25 -2.41 -19.28 -1.63
C TYR A 25 -2.16 -18.21 -2.68
N ALA A 26 -2.97 -18.22 -3.73
CA ALA A 26 -3.01 -17.10 -4.64
C ALA A 26 -3.26 -15.92 -3.71
N ARG A 27 -2.20 -15.14 -3.40
CA ARG A 27 -2.38 -13.91 -2.67
C ARG A 27 -3.37 -13.17 -3.54
N ASN A 28 -4.55 -12.87 -3.01
CA ASN A 28 -5.51 -12.01 -3.67
C ASN A 28 -4.92 -10.60 -3.62
N LEU A 29 -3.84 -10.38 -4.39
CA LEU A 29 -3.30 -9.06 -4.59
C LEU A 29 -4.37 -8.25 -5.31
N PRO A 30 -4.61 -7.01 -4.87
CA PRO A 30 -5.51 -6.13 -5.58
C PRO A 30 -5.03 -5.98 -7.02
N LYS A 31 -5.94 -6.22 -7.97
CA LYS A 31 -5.67 -6.13 -9.39
C LYS A 31 -5.68 -4.67 -9.81
N PHE A 32 -4.54 -4.20 -10.28
CA PHE A 32 -4.38 -2.86 -10.84
C PHE A 32 -3.72 -2.98 -12.21
N THR A 33 -4.15 -2.16 -13.16
CA THR A 33 -3.53 -2.08 -14.48
C THR A 33 -2.20 -1.35 -14.36
N PHE A 34 -1.12 -1.91 -14.87
CA PHE A 34 0.17 -1.22 -14.90
C PHE A 34 0.05 0.10 -15.66
N GLY A 35 0.68 1.16 -15.14
CA GLY A 35 0.53 2.51 -15.68
C GLY A 35 -0.68 3.31 -15.18
N SER A 36 -1.66 2.68 -14.52
CA SER A 36 -2.91 3.35 -14.08
C SER A 36 -2.77 4.26 -12.86
N ARG A 37 -1.71 4.10 -12.06
CA ARG A 37 -1.45 4.88 -10.84
C ARG A 37 0.04 5.06 -10.61
N LEU A 38 0.45 5.95 -9.72
CA LEU A 38 1.85 6.01 -9.30
C LEU A 38 2.20 4.79 -8.43
N LEU A 39 3.35 4.17 -8.67
CA LEU A 39 3.93 3.17 -7.76
C LEU A 39 5.09 3.78 -6.99
N TYR A 40 5.18 3.45 -5.71
CA TYR A 40 6.21 3.95 -4.79
C TYR A 40 6.28 3.03 -3.58
N SER A 41 7.26 3.25 -2.70
CA SER A 41 7.43 2.46 -1.49
C SER A 41 6.11 2.34 -0.70
N GLY A 42 5.72 1.11 -0.36
CA GLY A 42 4.46 0.80 0.33
C GLY A 42 3.27 0.54 -0.60
N THR A 43 3.40 0.74 -1.92
CA THR A 43 2.39 0.25 -2.87
C THR A 43 2.45 -1.27 -3.00
N TYR A 44 1.31 -1.91 -3.23
CA TYR A 44 1.24 -3.35 -3.51
C TYR A 44 0.10 -3.64 -4.49
N GLY A 45 0.16 -4.77 -5.18
CA GLY A 45 -0.81 -5.17 -6.20
C GLY A 45 -0.17 -5.80 -7.43
N THR A 46 -1.00 -6.21 -8.39
CA THR A 46 -0.54 -6.88 -9.62
C THR A 46 0.29 -5.97 -10.53
N ASP A 47 0.08 -4.66 -10.49
CA ASP A 47 0.91 -3.68 -11.18
C ASP A 47 2.30 -3.52 -10.54
N VAL A 48 2.42 -3.78 -9.24
CA VAL A 48 3.72 -3.87 -8.56
C VAL A 48 4.41 -5.19 -8.90
N GLU A 49 3.67 -6.30 -9.03
CA GLU A 49 4.24 -7.54 -9.59
C GLU A 49 4.75 -7.30 -11.00
N GLU A 50 3.96 -6.63 -11.84
CA GLU A 50 4.33 -6.29 -13.21
C GLU A 50 5.56 -5.37 -13.24
N LEU A 51 5.61 -4.35 -12.37
CA LEU A 51 6.79 -3.51 -12.19
C LEU A 51 8.04 -4.32 -11.81
N GLN A 52 7.93 -5.14 -10.76
CA GLN A 52 9.02 -5.96 -10.27
C GLN A 52 9.50 -6.92 -11.36
N ALA A 53 8.57 -7.53 -12.09
CA ALA A 53 8.88 -8.39 -13.23
C ALA A 53 9.60 -7.61 -14.33
N MET A 54 9.10 -6.43 -14.74
CA MET A 54 9.72 -5.60 -15.78
C MET A 54 11.10 -5.09 -15.38
N LEU A 55 11.30 -4.67 -14.13
CA LEU A 55 12.58 -4.20 -13.62
C LEU A 55 13.59 -5.33 -13.48
N ASN A 56 13.21 -6.46 -12.86
CA ASN A 56 14.05 -7.65 -12.78
C ASN A 56 14.43 -8.15 -14.18
N LYS A 57 13.49 -8.07 -15.13
CA LYS A 57 13.72 -8.39 -16.55
C LYS A 57 14.67 -7.38 -17.22
N ALA A 58 14.59 -6.11 -16.84
CA ALA A 58 15.51 -5.07 -17.32
C ALA A 58 16.88 -5.07 -16.60
N GLY A 59 17.12 -6.01 -15.67
CA GLY A 59 18.38 -6.16 -14.94
C GLY A 59 18.47 -5.35 -13.64
N PHE A 60 17.39 -4.71 -13.22
CA PHE A 60 17.30 -3.95 -11.97
C PHE A 60 16.66 -4.80 -10.88
N ASP A 61 17.47 -5.23 -9.91
CA ASP A 61 17.08 -6.22 -8.89
C ASP A 61 16.06 -5.64 -7.90
N THR A 62 14.79 -6.04 -8.04
CA THR A 62 13.70 -5.76 -7.11
C THR A 62 13.47 -6.89 -6.10
N GLY A 63 14.30 -7.94 -6.10
CA GLY A 63 14.10 -9.13 -5.30
C GLY A 63 12.99 -10.03 -5.86
N THR A 64 12.22 -10.68 -4.98
CA THR A 64 11.11 -11.55 -5.39
C THR A 64 9.99 -10.72 -6.00
N VAL A 65 9.39 -11.19 -7.10
CA VAL A 65 8.11 -10.67 -7.60
C VAL A 65 7.02 -11.14 -6.66
N ASP A 66 6.67 -10.30 -5.69
CA ASP A 66 5.74 -10.61 -4.60
C ASP A 66 4.59 -9.61 -4.49
N GLY A 67 4.58 -8.63 -5.40
CA GLY A 67 3.57 -7.59 -5.52
C GLY A 67 3.69 -6.53 -4.44
N ILE A 68 4.80 -6.47 -3.70
CA ILE A 68 5.02 -5.52 -2.63
C ILE A 68 6.17 -4.58 -3.01
N PHE A 69 5.87 -3.29 -3.08
CA PHE A 69 6.87 -2.27 -3.36
C PHE A 69 7.62 -1.95 -2.07
N GLY A 70 8.47 -2.89 -1.67
CA GLY A 70 9.36 -2.76 -0.53
C GLY A 70 10.71 -2.15 -0.90
N LYS A 71 11.66 -2.23 0.03
CA LYS A 71 13.01 -1.66 -0.10
C LYS A 71 13.76 -2.14 -1.35
N MET A 72 13.64 -3.41 -1.72
CA MET A 72 14.30 -3.96 -2.92
C MET A 72 13.68 -3.39 -4.20
N THR A 73 12.36 -3.35 -4.30
CA THR A 73 11.64 -2.71 -5.42
C THR A 73 12.00 -1.24 -5.57
N LEU A 74 12.09 -0.50 -4.45
CA LEU A 74 12.55 0.89 -4.45
C LEU A 74 13.97 1.03 -5.01
N ASN A 75 14.91 0.19 -4.59
CA ASN A 75 16.27 0.22 -5.12
C ASN A 75 16.30 -0.05 -6.64
N GLY A 76 15.56 -1.06 -7.11
CA GLY A 76 15.46 -1.36 -8.55
C GLY A 76 14.86 -0.21 -9.37
N VAL A 77 13.83 0.48 -8.85
CA VAL A 77 13.27 1.68 -9.48
C VAL A 77 14.28 2.81 -9.52
N LEU A 78 14.96 3.10 -8.40
CA LEU A 78 15.97 4.16 -8.33
C LEU A 78 17.12 3.91 -9.31
N ASP A 79 17.59 2.67 -9.43
CA ASP A 79 18.66 2.30 -10.37
C ASP A 79 18.19 2.41 -11.82
N PHE A 80 16.96 2.01 -12.14
CA PHE A 80 16.37 2.20 -13.46
C PHE A 80 16.23 3.68 -13.84
N GLN A 81 15.77 4.51 -12.91
CA GLN A 81 15.65 5.95 -13.13
C GLN A 81 17.01 6.62 -13.36
N ARG A 82 18.04 6.24 -12.59
CA ARG A 82 19.43 6.70 -12.84
C ARG A 82 19.90 6.30 -14.23
N TYR A 83 19.68 5.04 -14.63
CA TYR A 83 20.06 4.53 -15.95
C TYR A 83 19.42 5.32 -17.10
N LYS A 84 18.15 5.72 -16.95
CA LYS A 84 17.42 6.53 -17.93
C LYS A 84 17.71 8.04 -17.84
N ASN A 85 18.62 8.48 -16.97
CA ASN A 85 18.92 9.89 -16.66
C ASN A 85 17.67 10.68 -16.20
N PHE A 86 16.82 10.05 -15.40
CA PHE A 86 15.69 10.71 -14.74
C PHE A 86 16.10 11.19 -13.33
N VAL A 87 15.25 12.00 -12.70
CA VAL A 87 15.37 12.24 -11.25
C VAL A 87 15.09 10.91 -10.55
N PRO A 88 16.02 10.39 -9.72
CA PRO A 88 15.83 9.11 -9.03
C PRO A 88 15.02 9.31 -7.75
N ASP A 89 13.74 9.62 -7.93
CA ASP A 89 12.79 9.88 -6.84
C ASP A 89 12.13 8.61 -6.27
N GLY A 90 12.33 7.46 -6.91
CA GLY A 90 11.76 6.19 -6.49
C GLY A 90 10.28 6.03 -6.83
N ILE A 91 9.71 6.95 -7.62
CA ILE A 91 8.31 6.98 -8.02
C ILE A 91 8.18 6.52 -9.47
N VAL A 92 7.37 5.49 -9.68
CA VAL A 92 6.99 5.01 -11.01
C VAL A 92 5.75 5.77 -11.47
N GLY A 93 5.99 6.89 -12.14
CA GLY A 93 4.97 7.69 -12.82
C GLY A 93 5.00 7.53 -14.35
N PRO A 94 4.17 8.29 -15.10
CA PRO A 94 4.00 8.13 -16.55
C PRO A 94 5.30 8.06 -17.35
N LYS A 95 6.29 8.87 -16.96
CA LYS A 95 7.63 8.88 -17.59
C LYS A 95 8.40 7.57 -17.35
N THR A 96 8.36 7.04 -16.12
CA THR A 96 9.00 5.77 -15.75
C THR A 96 8.29 4.60 -16.43
N TYR A 97 6.95 4.62 -16.50
CA TYR A 97 6.16 3.63 -17.22
C TYR A 97 6.50 3.55 -18.70
N ALA A 98 6.41 4.68 -19.41
CA ALA A 98 6.75 4.72 -20.84
C ALA A 98 8.20 4.29 -21.10
N ALA A 99 9.13 4.62 -20.19
CA ALA A 99 10.51 4.20 -20.29
C ALA A 99 10.72 2.70 -20.08
N LEU A 100 9.88 2.04 -19.27
CA LEU A 100 9.88 0.59 -19.06
C LEU A 100 9.27 -0.14 -20.27
N GLU A 101 8.21 0.39 -20.85
CA GLU A 101 7.56 -0.19 -22.05
C GLU A 101 8.46 -0.15 -23.30
N THR A 102 9.35 0.84 -23.39
CA THR A 102 10.26 1.06 -24.52
C THR A 102 11.59 0.31 -24.39
N VAL A 103 11.80 -0.46 -23.32
CA VAL A 103 12.98 -1.34 -23.21
C VAL A 103 12.83 -2.46 -24.25
N SER A 104 13.73 -2.54 -25.24
CA SER A 104 13.71 -3.61 -26.25
C SER A 104 14.05 -4.95 -25.61
N TRP A 105 13.09 -5.88 -25.64
CA TRP A 105 13.11 -7.16 -24.90
C TRP A 105 13.67 -8.35 -25.69
N ALA A 106 14.43 -8.13 -26.76
CA ALA A 106 14.84 -9.21 -27.68
C ALA A 106 16.13 -9.94 -27.26
N ASP A 107 16.96 -9.32 -26.41
CA ASP A 107 18.28 -9.88 -26.09
C ASP A 107 18.25 -10.69 -24.79
N PRO A 108 18.78 -11.92 -24.76
CA PRO A 108 18.88 -12.72 -23.54
C PRO A 108 19.70 -11.98 -22.48
N ILE A 109 19.22 -12.00 -21.23
CA ILE A 109 19.94 -11.38 -20.12
C ILE A 109 21.19 -12.21 -19.83
N VAL A 110 22.36 -11.59 -19.86
CA VAL A 110 23.61 -12.23 -19.40
C VAL A 110 23.71 -12.07 -17.88
N TYR A 111 23.34 -13.09 -17.14
CA TYR A 111 23.35 -13.11 -15.68
C TYR A 111 24.63 -13.73 -15.14
N SER A 112 25.27 -13.07 -14.16
CA SER A 112 26.40 -13.63 -13.43
C SER A 112 25.91 -14.26 -12.12
N VAL A 113 26.06 -15.58 -11.99
CA VAL A 113 25.64 -16.36 -10.82
C VAL A 113 26.25 -15.80 -9.53
N LYS A 114 25.43 -15.58 -8.51
CA LYS A 114 25.82 -15.06 -7.19
C LYS A 114 25.88 -16.19 -6.16
N PRO A 115 26.61 -16.03 -5.03
CA PRO A 115 26.62 -17.01 -3.95
C PRO A 115 25.20 -17.34 -3.47
N GLY A 116 24.87 -18.63 -3.41
CA GLY A 116 23.56 -19.12 -2.96
C GLY A 116 22.49 -19.18 -4.05
N ASP A 117 22.79 -18.80 -5.29
CA ASP A 117 21.86 -19.01 -6.41
C ASP A 117 21.72 -20.50 -6.77
N ASN A 118 20.53 -20.84 -7.27
CA ASN A 118 20.30 -22.04 -8.07
C ASN A 118 19.38 -21.67 -9.25
N LEU A 119 19.29 -22.54 -10.26
CA LEU A 119 18.50 -22.26 -11.47
C LEU A 119 17.03 -21.96 -11.14
N TYR A 120 16.46 -22.58 -10.12
CA TYR A 120 15.09 -22.33 -9.69
C TYR A 120 14.88 -20.89 -9.20
N PHE A 121 15.74 -20.39 -8.31
CA PHE A 121 15.65 -19.03 -7.80
C PHE A 121 16.00 -17.99 -8.86
N ILE A 122 16.93 -18.29 -9.77
CA ILE A 122 17.25 -17.42 -10.90
C ILE A 122 16.04 -17.35 -11.85
N ALA A 123 15.47 -18.48 -12.26
CA ALA A 123 14.30 -18.53 -13.13
C ALA A 123 13.12 -17.75 -12.54
N LYS A 124 12.84 -17.97 -11.25
CA LYS A 124 11.79 -17.27 -10.51
C LYS A 124 12.03 -15.76 -10.45
N ARG A 125 13.27 -15.33 -10.17
CA ARG A 125 13.65 -13.91 -10.10
C ARG A 125 13.44 -13.20 -11.44
N HIS A 126 13.71 -13.89 -12.54
CA HIS A 126 13.67 -13.33 -13.89
C HIS A 126 12.41 -13.71 -14.69
N GLY A 127 11.38 -14.26 -14.04
CA GLY A 127 10.08 -14.53 -14.66
C GLY A 127 10.13 -15.53 -15.81
N THR A 128 11.06 -16.48 -15.78
CA THR A 128 11.16 -17.60 -16.74
C THR A 128 11.07 -18.93 -15.97
N ASN A 129 11.30 -20.05 -16.62
CA ASN A 129 11.37 -21.36 -15.96
C ASN A 129 12.78 -21.97 -16.08
N VAL A 130 13.06 -22.97 -15.25
CA VAL A 130 14.37 -23.64 -15.20
C VAL A 130 14.71 -24.26 -16.55
N GLN A 131 13.74 -24.88 -17.22
CA GLN A 131 13.94 -25.52 -18.51
C GLN A 131 14.42 -24.54 -19.58
N ASN A 132 13.78 -23.37 -19.68
CA ASN A 132 14.19 -22.35 -20.62
C ASN A 132 15.64 -21.91 -20.38
N ILE A 133 16.03 -21.66 -19.12
CA ILE A 133 17.41 -21.31 -18.79
C ILE A 133 18.36 -22.45 -19.18
N MET A 134 18.01 -23.70 -18.89
CA MET A 134 18.83 -24.84 -19.27
C MET A 134 19.02 -24.92 -20.78
N ASP A 135 17.94 -24.81 -21.55
CA ASP A 135 17.95 -24.86 -23.01
C ASP A 135 18.82 -23.76 -23.63
N ALA A 136 18.71 -22.52 -23.14
CA ALA A 136 19.50 -21.39 -23.64
C ALA A 136 20.98 -21.44 -23.28
N ASN A 137 21.36 -22.24 -22.29
CA ASN A 137 22.74 -22.39 -21.83
C ASN A 137 23.35 -23.76 -22.15
N GLY A 138 22.59 -24.67 -22.74
CA GLY A 138 23.01 -26.06 -22.93
C GLY A 138 23.30 -26.79 -21.61
N LEU A 139 22.59 -26.43 -20.53
CA LEU A 139 22.71 -27.10 -19.23
C LEU A 139 21.75 -28.29 -19.15
N ASN A 140 22.08 -29.28 -18.33
CA ASN A 140 21.23 -30.43 -18.03
C ASN A 140 20.73 -30.39 -16.57
N ASP A 141 19.68 -31.15 -16.30
CA ASP A 141 19.17 -31.32 -14.94
C ASP A 141 20.25 -31.98 -14.06
N GLY A 142 20.62 -31.30 -12.96
CA GLY A 142 21.71 -31.69 -12.08
C GLY A 142 23.06 -30.97 -12.30
N ASP A 143 23.19 -30.15 -13.35
CA ASP A 143 24.40 -29.33 -13.52
C ASP A 143 24.56 -28.31 -12.39
N SER A 144 25.78 -28.21 -11.86
CA SER A 144 26.09 -27.25 -10.80
C SER A 144 26.36 -25.86 -11.37
N LEU A 145 25.80 -24.83 -10.71
CA LEU A 145 26.13 -23.43 -11.01
C LEU A 145 27.33 -22.97 -10.19
N TYR A 146 28.28 -22.29 -10.83
CA TYR A 146 29.43 -21.70 -10.16
C TYR A 146 29.24 -20.21 -9.95
N VAL A 147 29.63 -19.68 -8.79
CA VAL A 147 29.65 -18.24 -8.54
C VAL A 147 30.51 -17.55 -9.60
N GLY A 148 29.97 -16.50 -10.23
CA GLY A 148 30.59 -15.77 -11.32
C GLY A 148 30.35 -16.37 -12.71
N GLN A 149 29.75 -17.56 -12.82
CA GLN A 149 29.37 -18.15 -14.10
C GLN A 149 28.36 -17.23 -14.79
N LYS A 150 28.61 -16.92 -16.06
CA LYS A 150 27.66 -16.19 -16.90
C LYS A 150 26.71 -17.18 -17.55
N ILE A 151 25.42 -16.96 -17.38
CA ILE A 151 24.35 -17.73 -18.02
C ILE A 151 23.38 -16.78 -18.72
N LEU A 152 22.82 -17.24 -19.84
CA LEU A 152 21.78 -16.59 -20.60
C LEU A 152 20.43 -16.88 -19.96
N ILE A 153 19.66 -15.86 -19.65
CA ILE A 153 18.29 -16.04 -19.18
C ILE A 153 17.38 -15.69 -20.35
N PRO A 154 16.81 -16.70 -21.06
CA PRO A 154 15.91 -16.45 -22.16
C PRO A 154 14.52 -16.06 -21.65
N HIS A 155 13.86 -15.25 -22.45
CA HIS A 155 12.48 -14.86 -22.21
C HIS A 155 11.52 -16.04 -22.43
N PRO A 156 10.46 -16.21 -21.61
CA PRO A 156 9.35 -17.07 -22.02
C PRO A 156 8.66 -16.47 -23.27
N PRO A 157 8.08 -17.30 -24.15
CA PRO A 157 7.19 -16.79 -25.19
C PRO A 157 6.07 -15.98 -24.53
N VAL A 158 5.77 -14.82 -25.10
CA VAL A 158 4.70 -13.94 -24.62
C VAL A 158 3.37 -14.66 -24.84
N GLU A 159 2.84 -15.33 -23.81
CA GLU A 159 1.41 -15.55 -23.73
C GLU A 159 0.77 -14.21 -23.40
N VAL A 160 0.20 -13.56 -24.40
CA VAL A 160 -0.67 -12.40 -24.20
C VAL A 160 -1.86 -12.89 -23.38
N PRO A 161 -2.09 -12.38 -22.15
CA PRO A 161 -3.31 -12.71 -21.44
C PRO A 161 -4.48 -12.29 -22.32
N GLN A 162 -5.33 -13.24 -22.71
CA GLN A 162 -6.61 -12.90 -23.32
C GLN A 162 -7.31 -11.94 -22.36
N GLN A 163 -7.77 -10.79 -22.88
CA GLN A 163 -8.53 -9.79 -22.13
C GLN A 163 -9.58 -10.50 -21.28
N LEU A 164 -9.51 -10.34 -19.95
CA LEU A 164 -10.61 -10.69 -19.07
C LEU A 164 -11.71 -9.65 -19.30
N ASN A 165 -12.50 -9.86 -20.36
CA ASN A 165 -13.71 -9.12 -20.68
C ASN A 165 -14.85 -9.53 -19.74
N ASN A 166 -14.62 -9.47 -18.44
CA ASN A 166 -15.69 -9.55 -17.44
C ASN A 166 -15.77 -8.19 -16.78
N ALA A 167 -16.73 -7.37 -17.19
CA ALA A 167 -17.08 -6.16 -16.45
C ALA A 167 -17.29 -6.53 -14.98
N THR A 168 -16.55 -5.90 -14.06
CA THR A 168 -16.69 -6.17 -12.63
C THR A 168 -18.13 -5.89 -12.21
N ASN A 169 -18.84 -6.94 -11.78
CA ASN A 169 -20.23 -6.84 -11.38
C ASN A 169 -20.33 -6.32 -9.93
N TYR A 170 -20.31 -4.99 -9.74
CA TYR A 170 -20.43 -4.38 -8.41
C TYR A 170 -21.74 -4.72 -7.70
N GLN A 171 -22.79 -5.10 -8.45
CA GLN A 171 -24.04 -5.56 -7.85
C GLN A 171 -23.85 -6.93 -7.17
N GLU A 172 -23.09 -7.84 -7.79
CA GLU A 172 -22.74 -9.12 -7.18
C GLU A 172 -21.84 -8.93 -5.95
N LEU A 173 -20.84 -8.05 -6.03
CA LEU A 173 -20.00 -7.70 -4.88
C LEU A 173 -20.83 -7.13 -3.72
N LYS A 174 -21.73 -6.18 -4.00
CA LYS A 174 -22.68 -5.65 -3.01
C LYS A 174 -23.50 -6.77 -2.36
N ASN A 175 -24.08 -7.66 -3.17
CA ASN A 175 -24.88 -8.77 -2.67
C ASN A 175 -24.05 -9.70 -1.76
N ASN A 176 -22.82 -10.02 -2.16
CA ASN A 176 -21.91 -10.87 -1.37
C ASN A 176 -21.55 -10.24 -0.02
N ILE A 177 -21.29 -8.92 0.01
CA ILE A 177 -21.06 -8.20 1.27
C ILE A 177 -22.33 -8.20 2.12
N GLN A 178 -23.51 -7.98 1.54
CA GLN A 178 -24.78 -8.04 2.26
C GLN A 178 -25.04 -9.42 2.89
N VAL A 179 -24.73 -10.50 2.17
CA VAL A 179 -24.80 -11.87 2.70
C VAL A 179 -23.83 -12.04 3.87
N LEU A 180 -22.57 -11.60 3.72
CA LEU A 180 -21.57 -11.72 4.78
C LEU A 180 -21.99 -10.98 6.04
N ILE A 181 -22.34 -9.69 5.94
CA ILE A 181 -22.71 -8.89 7.12
C ILE A 181 -23.99 -9.39 7.78
N SER A 182 -24.90 -10.04 7.04
CA SER A 182 -26.14 -10.61 7.61
C SER A 182 -25.87 -11.79 8.55
N GLN A 183 -24.69 -12.42 8.46
CA GLN A 183 -24.28 -13.53 9.33
C GLN A 183 -23.82 -13.05 10.71
N TYR A 184 -23.56 -11.74 10.87
CA TYR A 184 -23.02 -11.17 12.09
C TYR A 184 -23.97 -10.11 12.66
N PRO A 185 -24.29 -10.13 13.96
CA PRO A 185 -25.10 -9.09 14.57
C PRO A 185 -24.37 -7.74 14.49
N GLY A 186 -25.07 -6.69 14.06
CA GLY A 186 -24.50 -5.34 14.02
C GLY A 186 -25.19 -4.44 13.01
N LYS A 187 -24.87 -3.15 13.07
CA LYS A 187 -25.19 -2.18 12.03
C LYS A 187 -23.92 -1.92 11.22
N TYR A 188 -24.00 -2.14 9.92
CA TYR A 188 -22.87 -1.99 9.00
C TYR A 188 -23.18 -0.91 7.98
N GLY A 189 -22.17 -0.10 7.68
CA GLY A 189 -22.20 0.93 6.65
C GLY A 189 -21.03 0.72 5.70
N VAL A 190 -21.30 0.67 4.41
CA VAL A 190 -20.29 0.52 3.36
C VAL A 190 -20.62 1.50 2.25
N TYR A 191 -19.61 2.24 1.82
CA TYR A 191 -19.63 2.97 0.56
C TYR A 191 -18.36 2.60 -0.19
N PHE A 192 -18.52 2.29 -1.47
CA PHE A 192 -17.43 1.92 -2.35
C PHE A 192 -17.54 2.74 -3.62
N ILE A 193 -16.40 3.23 -4.09
CA ILE A 193 -16.23 3.88 -5.37
C ILE A 193 -15.03 3.29 -6.08
N ASP A 194 -15.21 2.86 -7.32
CA ASP A 194 -14.10 2.56 -8.22
C ASP A 194 -13.69 3.85 -8.93
N LEU A 195 -12.49 4.34 -8.62
CA LEU A 195 -11.98 5.60 -9.16
C LEU A 195 -11.63 5.54 -10.66
N ASN A 196 -11.55 4.34 -11.25
CA ASN A 196 -11.28 4.18 -12.68
C ASN A 196 -12.57 4.27 -13.51
N THR A 197 -13.66 3.69 -12.99
CA THR A 197 -14.94 3.60 -13.71
C THR A 197 -15.98 4.61 -13.23
N GLY A 198 -15.76 5.19 -12.05
CA GLY A 198 -16.75 6.00 -11.34
C GLY A 198 -17.93 5.19 -10.79
N GLN A 199 -17.92 3.86 -10.92
CA GLN A 199 -19.01 3.03 -10.42
C GLN A 199 -18.96 2.95 -8.91
N THR A 200 -20.12 3.09 -8.29
CA THR A 200 -20.28 3.09 -6.83
C THR A 200 -21.28 2.03 -6.40
N PHE A 201 -21.11 1.51 -5.20
CA PHE A 201 -22.21 0.84 -4.49
C PHE A 201 -22.18 1.21 -3.01
N GLU A 202 -23.32 1.05 -2.37
CA GLU A 202 -23.45 1.33 -0.94
C GLU A 202 -24.38 0.35 -0.24
N ILE A 203 -24.13 0.20 1.07
CA ILE A 203 -24.96 -0.48 2.06
C ILE A 203 -25.06 0.49 3.23
N ASN A 204 -26.24 1.06 3.48
CA ASN A 204 -26.45 2.08 4.51
C ASN A 204 -25.44 3.25 4.38
N GLY A 205 -25.13 3.67 3.14
CA GLY A 205 -24.06 4.64 2.86
C GLY A 205 -24.31 6.03 3.44
N TYR A 206 -25.58 6.39 3.62
CA TYR A 206 -26.03 7.66 4.20
C TYR A 206 -26.33 7.57 5.70
N ASP A 207 -26.30 6.36 6.28
CA ASP A 207 -26.58 6.19 7.69
C ASP A 207 -25.46 6.78 8.53
N SER A 208 -25.85 7.36 9.68
CA SER A 208 -24.91 7.90 10.65
C SER A 208 -24.24 6.78 11.46
N PHE A 209 -22.92 6.85 11.59
CA PHE A 209 -22.07 6.03 12.44
C PHE A 209 -21.16 6.90 13.30
N ILE A 210 -20.67 6.39 14.42
CA ILE A 210 -19.65 7.09 15.23
C ILE A 210 -18.37 7.18 14.39
N ALA A 211 -17.88 8.40 14.13
CA ALA A 211 -16.68 8.58 13.31
C ALA A 211 -15.41 8.10 14.02
N ALA A 212 -15.40 8.07 15.36
CA ALA A 212 -14.23 7.73 16.16
C ALA A 212 -13.04 8.61 15.75
N SER A 213 -11.90 8.04 15.31
CA SER A 213 -10.74 8.82 14.83
C SER A 213 -10.73 9.07 13.32
N THR A 214 -11.76 8.65 12.58
CA THR A 214 -11.78 8.84 11.11
C THR A 214 -11.92 10.31 10.70
N TYR A 215 -12.46 11.18 11.56
CA TYR A 215 -12.51 12.64 11.32
C TYR A 215 -11.13 13.29 11.17
N LYS A 216 -10.05 12.64 11.65
CA LYS A 216 -8.69 13.15 11.53
C LYS A 216 -8.24 13.23 10.07
N VAL A 217 -8.82 12.41 9.18
CA VAL A 217 -8.55 12.46 7.75
C VAL A 217 -9.02 13.78 7.13
N PRO A 218 -10.32 14.15 7.16
CA PRO A 218 -10.75 15.45 6.64
C PRO A 218 -10.15 16.64 7.40
N LEU A 219 -9.83 16.50 8.70
CA LEU A 219 -9.13 17.55 9.46
C LEU A 219 -7.74 17.84 8.87
N ASN A 220 -6.94 16.80 8.66
CA ASN A 220 -5.63 16.95 8.04
C ASN A 220 -5.76 17.37 6.58
N PHE A 221 -6.75 16.87 5.84
CA PHE A 221 -6.99 17.37 4.48
C PHE A 221 -7.20 18.89 4.48
N TYR A 222 -8.06 19.42 5.35
CA TYR A 222 -8.27 20.86 5.48
C TYR A 222 -6.97 21.60 5.82
N LEU A 223 -6.19 21.10 6.79
CA LEU A 223 -4.89 21.65 7.14
C LEU A 223 -3.97 21.79 5.91
N TYR A 224 -3.90 20.77 5.05
CA TYR A 224 -3.05 20.81 3.84
C TYR A 224 -3.55 21.76 2.77
N THR A 225 -4.87 22.02 2.70
CA THR A 225 -5.37 23.11 1.85
C THR A 225 -4.84 24.47 2.30
N LEU A 226 -4.79 24.70 3.62
CA LEU A 226 -4.26 25.95 4.18
C LEU A 226 -2.74 26.06 4.01
N ILE A 227 -2.01 24.95 4.10
CA ILE A 227 -0.57 24.90 3.83
C ILE A 227 -0.29 25.26 2.37
N THR A 228 -1.00 24.63 1.45
CA THR A 228 -0.83 24.86 0.01
C THR A 228 -1.18 26.29 -0.39
N ASP A 229 -2.22 26.87 0.22
CA ASP A 229 -2.61 28.28 0.04
C ASP A 229 -1.62 29.28 0.68
N GLY A 230 -0.58 28.80 1.38
CA GLY A 230 0.37 29.65 2.11
C GLY A 230 -0.21 30.33 3.36
N LYS A 231 -1.39 29.91 3.83
CA LYS A 231 -2.07 30.44 5.02
C LYS A 231 -1.48 29.86 6.31
N ILE A 232 -0.88 28.67 6.25
CA ILE A 232 -0.19 28.02 7.36
C ILE A 232 1.20 27.60 6.91
N ASP A 233 2.22 28.00 7.66
CA ASP A 233 3.58 27.46 7.48
C ASP A 233 3.67 26.07 8.12
N PRO A 234 4.03 25.00 7.38
CA PRO A 234 4.15 23.65 7.92
C PRO A 234 5.23 23.53 9.01
N ASN A 235 6.18 24.47 9.08
CA ASN A 235 7.22 24.50 10.10
C ASN A 235 6.87 25.41 11.30
N MET A 236 5.71 26.09 11.27
CA MET A 236 5.20 26.84 12.41
C MET A 236 5.12 25.92 13.63
N LYS A 237 5.64 26.41 14.76
CA LYS A 237 5.56 25.70 16.03
C LYS A 237 4.30 26.07 16.79
N VAL A 238 3.60 25.06 17.27
CA VAL A 238 2.40 25.20 18.11
C VAL A 238 2.75 24.66 19.50
N GLN A 239 2.46 25.46 20.52
CA GLN A 239 2.64 25.03 21.91
C GLN A 239 1.51 24.08 22.33
N TYR A 240 1.88 22.96 22.93
CA TYR A 240 0.96 22.02 23.58
C TYR A 240 0.47 22.63 24.90
N THR A 241 -0.85 22.79 25.05
CA THR A 241 -1.49 23.39 26.23
C THR A 241 -2.38 22.38 26.96
N GLN A 242 -2.72 22.67 28.22
CA GLN A 242 -3.62 21.82 29.01
C GLN A 242 -5.01 21.66 28.35
N ALA A 243 -5.46 22.66 27.57
CA ALA A 243 -6.73 22.60 26.85
C ALA A 243 -6.72 21.60 25.69
N ASP A 244 -5.54 21.21 25.20
CA ASP A 244 -5.39 20.23 24.12
C ASP A 244 -5.38 18.78 24.65
N TYR A 245 -5.24 18.57 25.96
CA TYR A 245 -5.10 17.24 26.55
C TYR A 245 -6.36 16.38 26.34
N GLU A 246 -6.15 15.23 25.73
CA GLU A 246 -7.13 14.16 25.61
C GLU A 246 -6.36 12.84 25.66
N GLY A 247 -6.68 11.99 26.64
CA GLY A 247 -6.07 10.66 26.76
C GLY A 247 -6.47 9.73 25.62
N GLY A 248 -5.88 8.54 25.57
CA GLY A 248 -6.19 7.53 24.55
C GLY A 248 -5.01 7.30 23.61
N ALA A 249 -5.23 7.36 22.30
CA ALA A 249 -4.19 7.15 21.31
C ALA A 249 -3.27 8.37 21.17
N GLY A 250 -1.98 8.13 20.93
CA GLY A 250 -0.97 9.16 20.72
C GLY A 250 0.17 9.18 21.73
N SER A 251 1.35 9.58 21.28
CA SER A 251 2.54 9.70 22.12
C SER A 251 2.67 11.06 22.83
N ILE A 252 2.03 12.14 22.34
CA ILE A 252 2.18 13.50 22.90
C ILE A 252 1.70 13.57 24.36
N GLN A 253 0.78 12.70 24.78
CA GLN A 253 0.27 12.68 26.15
C GLN A 253 1.36 12.37 27.19
N ALA A 254 2.48 11.78 26.77
CA ALA A 254 3.64 11.51 27.62
C ALA A 254 4.60 12.71 27.73
N ASP A 255 4.45 13.71 26.85
CA ASP A 255 5.32 14.87 26.79
C ASP A 255 4.83 15.98 27.75
N PRO A 256 5.72 16.83 28.29
CA PRO A 256 5.31 17.91 29.19
C PRO A 256 4.41 18.93 28.50
N VAL A 257 3.35 19.37 29.19
CA VAL A 257 2.58 20.56 28.80
C VAL A 257 3.53 21.75 28.65
N GLY A 258 3.40 22.49 27.56
CA GLY A 258 4.29 23.58 27.18
C GLY A 258 5.33 23.21 26.12
N SER A 259 5.44 21.92 25.75
CA SER A 259 6.25 21.45 24.62
C SER A 259 5.78 22.05 23.28
N TYR A 260 6.66 22.10 22.28
CA TYR A 260 6.37 22.68 20.97
C TYR A 260 6.54 21.65 19.86
N TYR A 261 5.58 21.62 18.94
CA TYR A 261 5.60 20.74 17.75
C TYR A 261 5.38 21.56 16.50
N THR A 262 5.96 21.14 15.38
CA THR A 262 5.65 21.74 14.08
C THR A 262 4.28 21.27 13.60
N ILE A 263 3.61 22.07 12.75
CA ILE A 263 2.37 21.67 12.08
C ILE A 263 2.54 20.33 11.34
N ARG A 264 3.67 20.14 10.64
CA ARG A 264 4.02 18.87 9.98
C ARG A 264 4.05 17.70 10.95
N GLU A 265 4.70 17.87 12.10
CA GLU A 265 4.79 16.80 13.11
C GLU A 265 3.45 16.48 13.75
N LEU A 266 2.63 17.49 14.03
CA LEU A 266 1.27 17.29 14.52
C LEU A 266 0.44 16.51 13.49
N SER A 267 0.53 16.86 12.21
CA SER A 267 -0.18 16.14 11.16
C SER A 267 0.24 14.68 11.07
N ARG A 268 1.57 14.43 11.07
CA ARG A 268 2.12 13.08 11.07
C ARG A 268 1.59 12.26 12.25
N ARG A 269 1.69 12.76 13.49
CA ARG A 269 1.24 12.02 14.69
C ARG A 269 -0.29 11.85 14.73
N SER A 270 -1.04 12.85 14.26
CA SER A 270 -2.51 12.77 14.14
C SER A 270 -2.95 11.61 13.25
N ILE A 271 -2.22 11.33 12.16
CA ILE A 271 -2.55 10.26 11.23
C ILE A 271 -1.87 8.93 11.58
N GLU A 272 -0.55 8.92 11.78
CA GLU A 272 0.20 7.69 11.97
C GLU A 272 -0.13 7.00 13.30
N GLU A 273 -0.25 7.79 14.36
CA GLU A 273 -0.44 7.31 15.75
C GLU A 273 -1.87 7.52 16.23
N SER A 274 -2.74 8.08 15.39
CA SER A 274 -4.07 8.56 15.79
C SER A 274 -3.99 9.46 17.03
N ASP A 275 -2.99 10.32 17.14
CA ASP A 275 -2.75 11.11 18.35
C ASP A 275 -3.88 12.12 18.58
N ASN A 276 -4.58 11.99 19.72
CA ASN A 276 -5.71 12.84 20.08
C ASN A 276 -5.27 14.29 20.36
N ILE A 277 -4.15 14.47 21.05
CA ILE A 277 -3.63 15.79 21.40
C ILE A 277 -3.14 16.50 20.13
N ALA A 278 -2.45 15.79 19.24
CA ALA A 278 -2.04 16.35 17.95
C ALA A 278 -3.25 16.87 17.15
N SER A 279 -4.33 16.09 17.14
CA SER A 279 -5.57 16.43 16.45
C SER A 279 -6.26 17.65 17.07
N ASN A 280 -6.26 17.76 18.41
CA ASN A 280 -6.80 18.92 19.12
C ASN A 280 -5.97 20.19 18.87
N MET A 281 -4.64 20.07 18.85
CA MET A 281 -3.74 21.18 18.50
C MET A 281 -3.98 21.65 17.05
N ILE A 282 -4.12 20.73 16.08
CA ILE A 282 -4.48 21.09 14.69
C ILE A 282 -5.85 21.77 14.65
N MET A 283 -6.87 21.21 15.32
CA MET A 283 -8.21 21.78 15.37
C MET A 283 -8.21 23.22 15.93
N ARG A 284 -7.40 23.48 16.96
CA ARG A 284 -7.22 24.82 17.54
C ARG A 284 -6.58 25.79 16.54
N VAL A 285 -5.63 25.33 15.72
CA VAL A 285 -4.97 26.15 14.71
C VAL A 285 -5.91 26.49 13.55
N VAL A 286 -6.61 25.49 13.00
CA VAL A 286 -7.43 25.68 11.79
C VAL A 286 -8.82 26.27 12.08
N GLY A 287 -9.29 26.12 13.31
CA GLY A 287 -10.60 26.58 13.76
C GLY A 287 -11.73 25.62 13.37
N ARG A 288 -12.50 25.15 14.36
CA ARG A 288 -13.58 24.17 14.17
C ARG A 288 -14.65 24.63 13.17
N ASP A 289 -15.08 25.88 13.24
CA ASP A 289 -16.09 26.42 12.32
C ASP A 289 -15.61 26.43 10.87
N ASN A 290 -14.33 26.74 10.65
CA ASN A 290 -13.75 26.73 9.30
C ASN A 290 -13.61 25.31 8.77
N TYR A 291 -13.20 24.37 9.63
CA TYR A 291 -13.16 22.95 9.31
C TYR A 291 -14.55 22.40 8.94
N ILE A 292 -15.59 22.77 9.69
CA ILE A 292 -16.98 22.38 9.37
C ILE A 292 -17.40 22.95 8.02
N LYS A 293 -17.19 24.25 7.78
CA LYS A 293 -17.50 24.89 6.49
C LYS A 293 -16.74 24.26 5.32
N PHE A 294 -15.50 23.81 5.55
CA PHE A 294 -14.74 23.06 4.56
C PHE A 294 -15.39 21.70 4.26
N MET A 295 -15.81 20.95 5.28
CA MET A 295 -16.54 19.69 5.05
C MET A 295 -17.87 19.91 4.31
N GLU A 296 -18.62 20.96 4.67
CA GLU A 296 -19.85 21.37 3.96
C GLU A 296 -19.57 21.69 2.49
N SER A 297 -18.47 22.39 2.20
CA SER A 297 -18.12 22.77 0.82
C SER A 297 -17.72 21.59 -0.06
N LEU A 298 -17.27 20.47 0.53
CA LEU A 298 -17.02 19.22 -0.18
C LEU A 298 -18.32 18.45 -0.51
N GLY A 299 -19.48 18.93 -0.06
CA GLY A 299 -20.79 18.32 -0.32
C GLY A 299 -21.20 17.23 0.66
N ALA A 300 -20.57 17.17 1.84
CA ALA A 300 -21.00 16.29 2.92
C ALA A 300 -22.29 16.81 3.57
N ASN A 301 -23.16 15.90 3.99
CA ASN A 301 -24.45 16.25 4.62
C ASN A 301 -24.31 16.73 6.08
N VAL A 302 -23.07 16.95 6.53
CA VAL A 302 -22.60 17.48 7.82
C VAL A 302 -23.38 17.04 9.06
N ILE A 303 -22.68 16.17 9.77
CA ILE A 303 -22.69 15.86 11.19
C ILE A 303 -23.13 17.07 12.04
N PRO A 304 -24.18 16.96 12.87
CA PRO A 304 -24.55 18.00 13.81
C PRO A 304 -23.35 18.49 14.64
N TYR A 305 -23.28 19.80 14.90
CA TYR A 305 -22.16 20.53 15.54
C TYR A 305 -21.54 19.86 16.79
N ASN A 306 -22.30 19.04 17.51
CA ASN A 306 -21.92 18.41 18.78
C ASN A 306 -21.76 16.87 18.74
N SER A 307 -21.83 16.22 17.57
CA SER A 307 -21.76 14.77 17.48
C SER A 307 -20.49 14.28 16.78
N ASN A 308 -19.80 13.29 17.37
CA ASN A 308 -18.69 12.59 16.71
C ASN A 308 -19.24 11.49 15.79
N VAL A 309 -20.05 11.87 14.80
CA VAL A 309 -20.62 10.94 13.82
C VAL A 309 -20.09 11.23 12.42
N THR A 310 -20.33 10.36 11.45
CA THR A 310 -20.08 10.54 10.01
C THR A 310 -20.91 9.50 9.25
N SER A 311 -20.87 9.50 7.92
CA SER A 311 -21.42 8.44 7.08
C SER A 311 -20.33 7.80 6.20
N PRO A 312 -20.47 6.52 5.79
CA PRO A 312 -19.56 5.90 4.83
C PRO A 312 -19.41 6.72 3.54
N ARG A 313 -20.50 7.32 3.06
CA ARG A 313 -20.50 8.21 1.89
C ARG A 313 -19.64 9.45 2.12
N ASP A 314 -19.87 10.18 3.20
CA ASP A 314 -19.13 11.43 3.46
C ASP A 314 -17.62 11.15 3.63
N MET A 315 -17.25 10.08 4.33
CA MET A 315 -15.86 9.66 4.43
C MET A 315 -15.23 9.31 3.09
N SER A 316 -15.99 8.66 2.20
CA SER A 316 -15.52 8.35 0.84
C SER A 316 -15.34 9.61 0.01
N MET A 317 -16.24 10.59 0.13
CA MET A 317 -16.12 11.89 -0.52
C MET A 317 -14.90 12.66 -0.03
N TYR A 318 -14.64 12.68 1.29
CA TYR A 318 -13.44 13.32 1.83
C TYR A 318 -12.17 12.67 1.29
N MET A 319 -12.13 11.33 1.22
CA MET A 319 -10.99 10.59 0.70
C MET A 319 -10.76 10.83 -0.81
N GLU A 320 -11.83 10.84 -1.60
CA GLU A 320 -11.75 11.12 -3.04
C GLU A 320 -11.26 12.53 -3.31
N ASN A 321 -11.82 13.54 -2.63
CA ASN A 321 -11.37 14.92 -2.74
C ASN A 321 -9.92 15.08 -2.29
N LEU A 322 -9.53 14.45 -1.18
CA LEU A 322 -8.14 14.45 -0.71
C LEU A 322 -7.20 13.84 -1.76
N LEU A 323 -7.55 12.69 -2.33
CA LEU A 323 -6.73 12.03 -3.34
C LEU A 323 -6.55 12.92 -4.58
N ASN A 324 -7.63 13.53 -5.06
CA ASN A 324 -7.58 14.46 -6.19
C ASN A 324 -6.74 15.70 -5.86
N TYR A 325 -6.85 16.20 -4.63
CA TYR A 325 -6.07 17.34 -4.16
C TYR A 325 -4.58 17.03 -4.10
N VAL A 326 -4.20 15.88 -3.54
CA VAL A 326 -2.80 15.42 -3.48
C VAL A 326 -2.21 15.22 -4.87
N LYS A 327 -2.99 14.67 -5.82
CA LYS A 327 -2.57 14.53 -7.22
C LYS A 327 -2.26 15.88 -7.86
N ALA A 328 -3.04 16.92 -7.53
CA ALA A 328 -2.85 18.27 -8.05
C ALA A 328 -1.72 19.04 -7.32
N HIS A 329 -1.43 18.71 -6.06
CA HIS A 329 -0.47 19.44 -5.22
C HIS A 329 0.52 18.48 -4.52
N PRO A 330 1.31 17.69 -5.27
CA PRO A 330 2.16 16.66 -4.67
C PRO A 330 3.26 17.24 -3.76
N ASP A 331 3.77 18.44 -4.06
CA ASP A 331 4.88 19.06 -3.32
C ASP A 331 4.46 19.53 -1.92
N THR A 332 3.21 19.96 -1.75
CA THR A 332 2.70 20.50 -0.48
C THR A 332 1.85 19.50 0.27
N ALA A 333 1.08 18.65 -0.42
CA ALA A 333 0.14 17.71 0.19
C ALA A 333 0.54 16.24 0.08
N GLY A 334 1.59 15.90 -0.70
CA GLY A 334 2.04 14.52 -0.91
C GLY A 334 2.44 13.80 0.38
N GLU A 335 3.00 14.53 1.36
CA GLU A 335 3.36 13.95 2.66
C GLU A 335 2.16 13.44 3.46
N LEU A 336 0.97 14.04 3.33
CA LEU A 336 -0.24 13.53 3.98
C LEU A 336 -0.60 12.12 3.49
N MET A 337 -0.43 11.86 2.19
CA MET A 337 -0.66 10.54 1.62
C MET A 337 0.36 9.52 2.12
N TYR A 338 1.60 9.94 2.38
CA TYR A 338 2.59 9.10 3.05
C TYR A 338 2.14 8.74 4.47
N TYR A 339 1.69 9.69 5.29
CA TYR A 339 1.23 9.40 6.65
C TYR A 339 0.04 8.43 6.67
N LEU A 340 -0.94 8.63 5.78
CA LEU A 340 -2.12 7.75 5.67
C LEU A 340 -1.77 6.30 5.34
N LYS A 341 -0.62 6.05 4.72
CA LYS A 341 -0.13 4.72 4.35
C LYS A 341 0.76 4.06 5.42
N ASN A 342 1.24 4.84 6.37
CA ASN A 342 2.20 4.40 7.39
C ASN A 342 1.60 4.48 8.80
N THR A 343 0.30 4.27 8.93
CA THR A 343 -0.35 4.23 10.25
C THR A 343 0.10 3.00 11.03
N ILE A 344 0.19 3.13 12.36
CA ILE A 344 0.55 2.01 13.25
C ILE A 344 -0.63 1.06 13.50
N TYR A 345 -1.84 1.45 13.10
CA TYR A 345 -3.07 0.67 13.23
C TYR A 345 -3.35 -0.09 11.94
N ASN A 346 -2.63 -1.20 11.72
CA ASN A 346 -2.80 -2.09 10.56
C ASN A 346 -3.65 -3.34 10.88
N ASP A 347 -4.25 -3.40 12.06
CA ASP A 347 -4.92 -4.59 12.63
C ASP A 347 -6.42 -4.67 12.35
N ARG A 348 -6.93 -3.89 11.38
CA ARG A 348 -8.38 -3.83 11.07
C ARG A 348 -8.77 -4.08 9.61
N ILE A 349 -7.84 -4.57 8.80
CA ILE A 349 -8.01 -5.56 7.71
C ILE A 349 -6.56 -5.80 7.27
N SER A 350 -6.00 -6.90 7.74
CA SER A 350 -4.69 -7.43 7.36
C SER A 350 -4.81 -8.53 6.32
#